data_AF-A0AAJ1SPJ8-F1
#
_entry.id   AF-A0AAJ1SPJ8-F1
#
_cell.length_a   1.000
_cell.length_b   1.000
_cell.length_c   1.000
_cell.angle_alpha   90.00
_cell.angle_beta   90.00
_cell.angle_gamma   90.00
#
_symmetry.space_group_name_H-M   'P 1'
#
loop_
_entity.id
_entity.type
_entity.pdbx_description
1 polymer ?
#
loop_
_entity_poly.entity_id
_entity_poly.type
_entity_poly.pdbx_seq_one_letter_code
_entity_poly.pdbx_strand_id
1 'polypeptide(L)'
;MTTPAHTTDPEIVVAPRDGTRVSLFRRVLRNPLAVASMAFLTIAVITAVFAQFLAPHDPNNAVIQNVLAPPGADNPLGADGAGRDVLSRLIFGAQFSLAGALVALLTAMVIGVTGGLLAGYFGKWIDTLWTWVISLMMALPTIIVLLAARAVVGPSLWLSMLIFGVMLSPAFFRLVYASVTAVRNELYVDAARVSGLSDARIIAIHILSVVRAPIVIQSAIVGGIALAVQSGLEFLGLGDINVPTWGSMLSDGFTNLYTSPMLILWPALAIGLTLISLTLLANSLRDELERANAPRKQGRKKKATAAVTDVKAVEDIIRHPEPAAPEGEIVLEISNLSVGYPAPDGGIKKVVHDVSLTVRRGEVHGLVGESGSGKTQTAWSVLRLLPEGGKIVGGSIHFQGKDLTKAPARDMEKMRGRNIAYIPQEPMSNLDPSFTIGSQLVEPMRIQLGITAKEAKERALRLLARVGIPNPERTFAAYPHQVSGGMAQRVLIAGAISCNPDLLIADEPTTALDVTVQAEVLDLLRDLQSEFQMAVVLVTHNFGVVADLCDRVSVMRLGRIVETGPTEPIFESPRHPYTQELLGAILSDAEPRGPLVTTGSTAVPTPNGAVR
;
A
#
# COMPACT_ATOMS: atom_id res chain seq x y z
N MET A 1 11.33 -62.14 22.66
CA MET A 1 10.78 -62.23 21.29
C MET A 1 10.17 -60.89 20.96
N THR A 2 10.68 -60.29 19.90
CA THR A 2 10.57 -58.88 19.50
C THR A 2 9.18 -58.54 18.93
N THR A 3 8.55 -57.52 19.49
CA THR A 3 7.35 -56.86 18.98
C THR A 3 7.71 -55.97 17.78
N PRO A 4 6.99 -56.00 16.65
CA PRO A 4 7.30 -55.14 15.52
C PRO A 4 6.73 -53.73 15.76
N ALA A 5 7.55 -52.73 15.42
CA ALA A 5 7.20 -51.32 15.46
C ALA A 5 6.26 -50.96 14.30
N HIS A 6 5.15 -50.30 14.62
CA HIS A 6 4.31 -49.61 13.64
C HIS A 6 4.99 -48.30 13.22
N THR A 7 5.52 -48.26 12.00
CA THR A 7 5.88 -47.02 11.30
C THR A 7 4.64 -46.48 10.59
N THR A 8 4.03 -45.43 11.14
CA THR A 8 3.06 -44.60 10.42
C THR A 8 3.82 -43.47 9.75
N ASP A 9 4.12 -43.61 8.46
CA ASP A 9 4.53 -42.48 7.62
C ASP A 9 3.34 -41.49 7.51
N PRO A 10 3.55 -40.17 7.67
CA PRO A 10 2.52 -39.20 7.40
C PRO A 10 2.31 -39.10 5.89
N GLU A 11 1.13 -39.51 5.42
CA GLU A 11 0.64 -39.21 4.06
C GLU A 11 0.73 -37.69 3.83
N ILE A 12 1.67 -37.28 2.99
CA ILE A 12 1.74 -35.92 2.46
C ILE A 12 0.52 -35.76 1.56
N VAL A 13 -0.52 -35.10 2.08
CA VAL A 13 -1.68 -34.66 1.30
C VAL A 13 -1.21 -33.63 0.28
N VAL A 14 -0.87 -34.10 -0.92
CA VAL A 14 -0.61 -33.24 -2.07
C VAL A 14 -1.93 -32.59 -2.46
N ALA A 15 -2.07 -31.29 -2.15
CA ALA A 15 -3.22 -30.49 -2.55
C ALA A 15 -3.44 -30.58 -4.08
N PRO A 16 -4.69 -30.72 -4.56
CA PRO A 16 -4.97 -30.79 -5.98
C PRO A 16 -4.56 -29.46 -6.64
N ARG A 17 -3.58 -29.55 -7.55
CA ARG A 17 -3.22 -28.47 -8.45
C ARG A 17 -4.24 -28.38 -9.57
N ASP A 18 -5.42 -27.83 -9.32
CA ASP A 18 -6.29 -27.42 -10.42
C ASP A 18 -7.15 -26.20 -10.10
N GLY A 19 -6.78 -25.12 -10.76
CA GLY A 19 -7.53 -23.88 -10.84
C GLY A 19 -6.84 -23.05 -11.90
N THR A 20 -7.29 -23.17 -13.16
CA THR A 20 -6.71 -22.48 -14.32
C THR A 20 -6.52 -21.01 -13.97
N ARG A 21 -5.27 -20.62 -13.68
CA ARG A 21 -4.88 -19.22 -13.46
C ARG A 21 -5.18 -18.52 -14.77
N VAL A 22 -6.32 -17.80 -14.83
CA VAL A 22 -6.62 -16.94 -15.99
C VAL A 22 -5.43 -16.01 -16.13
N SER A 23 -4.68 -16.18 -17.23
CA SER A 23 -3.41 -15.47 -17.44
C SER A 23 -3.63 -13.97 -17.33
N LEU A 24 -2.65 -13.25 -16.76
CA LEU A 24 -2.65 -11.80 -16.65
C LEU A 24 -3.06 -11.14 -17.97
N PHE A 25 -2.54 -11.67 -19.08
CA PHE A 25 -2.86 -11.29 -20.44
C PHE A 25 -4.38 -11.27 -20.73
N ARG A 26 -5.11 -12.33 -20.35
CA ARG A 26 -6.56 -12.44 -20.58
C ARG A 26 -7.37 -11.48 -19.70
N ARG A 27 -6.79 -10.98 -18.60
CA ARG A 27 -7.42 -9.97 -17.74
C ARG A 27 -7.19 -8.57 -18.30
N VAL A 28 -5.97 -8.27 -18.73
CA VAL A 28 -5.62 -7.00 -19.40
C VAL A 28 -6.49 -6.80 -20.66
N LEU A 29 -6.74 -7.86 -21.43
CA LEU A 29 -7.65 -7.86 -22.59
C LEU A 29 -9.12 -7.51 -22.27
N ARG A 30 -9.53 -7.47 -21.00
CA ARG A 30 -10.88 -7.04 -20.60
C ARG A 30 -10.98 -5.55 -20.31
N ASN A 31 -9.84 -4.86 -20.16
CA ASN A 31 -9.83 -3.41 -19.94
C ASN A 31 -9.85 -2.71 -21.31
N PRO A 32 -10.90 -1.93 -21.66
CA PRO A 32 -11.02 -1.31 -22.97
C PRO A 32 -9.88 -0.32 -23.27
N LEU A 33 -9.37 0.38 -22.25
CA LEU A 33 -8.24 1.30 -22.40
C LEU A 33 -6.93 0.54 -22.68
N ALA A 34 -6.74 -0.61 -22.03
CA ALA A 34 -5.59 -1.46 -22.30
C ALA A 34 -5.64 -2.04 -23.70
N VAL A 35 -6.82 -2.48 -24.17
CA VAL A 35 -7.01 -2.99 -25.53
C VAL A 35 -6.73 -1.92 -26.57
N ALA A 36 -7.27 -0.70 -26.39
CA ALA A 36 -7.01 0.41 -27.29
C ALA A 36 -5.51 0.77 -27.35
N SER A 37 -4.85 0.82 -26.20
CA SER A 37 -3.41 1.11 -26.10
C SER A 37 -2.56 0.02 -26.75
N MET A 38 -2.88 -1.25 -26.50
CA MET A 38 -2.21 -2.39 -27.14
C MET A 38 -2.44 -2.39 -28.65
N ALA A 39 -3.65 -2.11 -29.12
CA ALA A 39 -3.96 -2.04 -30.55
C ALA A 39 -3.15 -0.94 -31.23
N PHE A 40 -3.10 0.26 -30.65
CA PHE A 40 -2.27 1.36 -31.17
C PHE A 40 -0.80 1.00 -31.21
N LEU A 41 -0.22 0.49 -30.11
CA LEU A 41 1.19 0.10 -30.07
C LEU A 41 1.49 -1.03 -31.06
N THR A 42 0.56 -1.98 -31.24
CA THR A 42 0.71 -3.05 -32.23
C THR A 42 0.72 -2.49 -33.65
N ILE A 43 -0.17 -1.53 -33.97
CA ILE A 43 -0.17 -0.84 -35.26
C ILE A 43 1.13 -0.08 -35.47
N ALA A 44 1.62 0.63 -34.45
CA ALA A 44 2.88 1.37 -34.52
C ALA A 44 4.08 0.43 -34.77
N VAL A 45 4.13 -0.71 -34.07
CA VAL A 45 5.17 -1.74 -34.28
C VAL A 45 5.06 -2.38 -35.66
N ILE A 46 3.85 -2.72 -36.13
CA ILE A 46 3.64 -3.25 -37.49
C ILE A 46 4.09 -2.22 -38.53
N THR A 47 3.74 -0.95 -38.34
CA THR A 47 4.15 0.14 -39.23
C THR A 47 5.66 0.28 -39.28
N ALA A 48 6.33 0.19 -38.12
CA ALA A 48 7.78 0.21 -38.00
C ALA A 48 8.46 -1.00 -38.65
N VAL A 49 7.95 -2.21 -38.45
CA VAL A 49 8.55 -3.46 -38.96
C VAL A 49 8.36 -3.58 -40.48
N PHE A 50 7.20 -3.19 -40.99
CA PHE A 50 6.86 -3.26 -42.41
C PHE A 50 7.04 -1.92 -43.13
N ALA A 51 7.87 -1.02 -42.58
CA ALA A 51 8.08 0.33 -43.12
C ALA A 51 8.46 0.32 -44.61
N GLN A 52 9.35 -0.60 -45.01
CA GLN A 52 9.79 -0.76 -46.40
C GLN A 52 8.65 -1.11 -47.38
N PHE A 53 7.59 -1.76 -46.90
CA PHE A 53 6.45 -2.14 -47.74
C PHE A 53 5.29 -1.15 -47.67
N LEU A 54 5.19 -0.39 -46.58
CA LEU A 54 4.09 0.54 -46.32
C LEU A 54 4.39 1.97 -46.81
N ALA A 55 5.66 2.36 -46.86
CA ALA A 55 6.07 3.69 -47.30
C ALA A 55 5.90 3.84 -48.83
N PRO A 56 5.21 4.90 -49.31
CA PRO A 56 5.06 5.17 -50.74
C PRO A 56 6.39 5.44 -51.45
N HIS A 57 7.35 6.09 -50.77
CA HIS A 57 8.62 6.53 -51.34
C HIS A 57 9.79 6.19 -50.40
N ASP A 58 11.02 6.25 -50.94
CA ASP A 58 12.22 6.24 -50.10
C ASP A 58 12.22 7.48 -49.18
N PRO A 59 12.45 7.34 -47.86
CA PRO A 59 12.31 8.43 -46.89
C PRO A 59 13.35 9.55 -47.08
N ASN A 60 14.43 9.30 -47.82
CA ASN A 60 15.48 10.26 -48.12
C ASN A 60 15.41 10.79 -49.55
N ASN A 61 14.45 10.33 -50.37
CA ASN A 61 14.25 10.86 -51.72
C ASN A 61 13.67 12.26 -51.68
N ALA A 62 14.51 13.25 -52.02
CA ALA A 62 14.16 14.67 -52.01
C ALA A 62 13.84 15.17 -53.42
N VAL A 63 12.66 15.77 -53.60
CA VAL A 63 12.26 16.43 -54.85
C VAL A 63 12.16 17.92 -54.60
N ILE A 64 13.09 18.70 -55.16
CA ILE A 64 13.20 20.16 -54.93
C ILE A 64 11.89 20.90 -55.27
N GLN A 65 11.15 20.39 -56.26
CA GLN A 65 9.87 20.95 -56.70
C GLN A 65 8.77 20.84 -55.64
N ASN A 66 8.93 19.90 -54.69
CA ASN A 66 7.96 19.57 -53.65
C ASN A 66 8.31 20.20 -52.30
N VAL A 67 9.31 21.08 -52.20
CA VAL A 67 9.68 21.70 -50.91
C VAL A 67 8.46 22.38 -50.30
N LEU A 68 8.08 21.96 -49.09
CA LEU A 68 6.89 22.42 -48.36
C LEU A 68 5.58 22.26 -49.16
N ALA A 69 5.49 21.27 -50.05
CA ALA A 69 4.26 21.02 -50.80
C ALA A 69 3.12 20.61 -49.86
N PRO A 70 1.88 21.14 -50.07
CA PRO A 70 0.73 20.75 -49.28
C PRO A 70 0.33 19.28 -49.54
N PRO A 71 -0.52 18.68 -48.68
CA PRO A 71 -1.08 17.34 -48.91
C PRO A 71 -1.70 17.21 -50.32
N GLY A 72 -1.31 16.15 -51.03
CA GLY A 72 -1.73 15.90 -52.42
C GLY A 72 -1.62 14.43 -52.81
N ALA A 73 -1.92 14.10 -54.07
CA ALA A 73 -1.95 12.72 -54.56
C ALA A 73 -0.56 12.04 -54.49
N ASP A 74 0.50 12.78 -54.80
CA ASP A 74 1.88 12.26 -54.77
C ASP A 74 2.49 12.28 -53.37
N ASN A 75 2.08 13.22 -52.52
CA ASN A 75 2.54 13.35 -51.13
C ASN A 75 1.32 13.45 -50.19
N PRO A 76 0.76 12.32 -49.71
CA PRO A 76 -0.52 12.29 -48.99
C PRO A 76 -0.57 13.15 -47.72
N LEU A 77 0.57 13.34 -47.04
CA LEU A 77 0.71 14.21 -45.87
C LEU A 77 1.49 15.50 -46.15
N GLY A 78 1.77 15.78 -47.43
CA GLY A 78 2.63 16.87 -47.87
C GLY A 78 4.11 16.50 -47.85
N ALA A 79 4.97 17.47 -48.15
CA ALA A 79 6.41 17.29 -48.20
C ALA A 79 7.14 18.25 -47.25
N ASP A 80 8.29 17.81 -46.76
CA ASP A 80 9.06 18.49 -45.72
C ASP A 80 9.91 19.67 -46.25
N GLY A 81 10.69 20.30 -45.37
CA GLY A 81 11.56 21.43 -45.74
C GLY A 81 12.64 21.11 -46.79
N ALA A 82 12.89 19.84 -47.08
CA ALA A 82 13.79 19.38 -48.13
C ALA A 82 13.07 18.76 -49.33
N GLY A 83 11.73 18.78 -49.36
CA GLY A 83 10.92 18.20 -50.44
C GLY A 83 10.81 16.67 -50.39
N ARG A 84 10.97 16.06 -49.21
CA ARG A 84 10.76 14.62 -48.99
C ARG A 84 9.33 14.34 -48.52
N ASP A 85 8.77 13.21 -48.91
CA ASP A 85 7.40 12.82 -48.53
C ASP A 85 7.26 12.59 -47.01
N VAL A 86 6.38 13.36 -46.36
CA VAL A 86 6.18 13.33 -44.91
C VAL A 86 5.64 11.98 -44.45
N LEU A 87 4.78 11.33 -45.23
CA LEU A 87 4.20 10.03 -44.87
C LEU A 87 5.25 8.92 -44.83
N SER A 88 6.09 8.84 -45.86
CA SER A 88 7.21 7.89 -45.92
C SER A 88 8.18 8.12 -44.76
N ARG A 89 8.50 9.40 -44.47
CA ARG A 89 9.33 9.76 -43.31
C ARG A 89 8.69 9.41 -41.98
N LEU A 90 7.37 9.54 -41.83
CA LEU A 90 6.65 9.20 -40.60
C LEU A 90 6.69 7.68 -40.32
N ILE A 91 6.51 6.88 -41.37
CA ILE A 91 6.52 5.40 -41.33
C ILE A 91 7.93 4.90 -40.98
N PHE A 92 8.96 5.33 -41.71
CA PHE A 92 10.34 4.98 -41.37
C PHE A 92 10.81 5.59 -40.05
N GLY A 93 10.30 6.78 -39.71
CA GLY A 93 10.51 7.41 -38.41
C GLY A 93 10.04 6.54 -37.25
N ALA A 94 8.92 5.84 -37.42
CA ALA A 94 8.43 4.88 -36.42
C ALA A 94 9.44 3.75 -36.18
N GLN A 95 10.08 3.25 -37.23
CA GLN A 95 11.10 2.21 -37.13
C GLN A 95 12.28 2.63 -36.26
N PHE A 96 12.91 3.77 -36.57
CA PHE A 96 14.10 4.21 -35.85
C PHE A 96 13.77 4.78 -34.47
N SER A 97 12.65 5.47 -34.30
CA SER A 97 12.23 5.99 -33.01
C SER A 97 11.85 4.88 -32.03
N LEU A 98 11.09 3.87 -32.46
CA LEU A 98 10.73 2.75 -31.59
C LEU A 98 11.92 1.81 -31.34
N ALA A 99 12.76 1.54 -32.35
CA ALA A 99 13.91 0.67 -32.17
C ALA A 99 14.99 1.30 -31.28
N GLY A 100 15.23 2.60 -31.41
CA GLY A 100 16.13 3.34 -30.52
C GLY A 100 15.67 3.28 -29.06
N ALA A 101 14.39 3.58 -28.81
CA ALA A 101 13.79 3.48 -27.48
C ALA A 101 13.86 2.04 -26.93
N LEU A 102 13.66 1.02 -27.77
CA LEU A 102 13.77 -0.39 -27.40
C LEU A 102 15.21 -0.77 -27.00
N VAL A 103 16.22 -0.30 -27.72
CA VAL A 103 17.63 -0.54 -27.37
C VAL A 103 17.98 0.06 -26.01
N ALA A 104 17.56 1.30 -25.76
CA ALA A 104 17.76 1.94 -24.46
C ALA A 104 17.04 1.16 -23.34
N LEU A 105 15.79 0.78 -23.55
CA LEU A 105 14.99 0.00 -22.60
C LEU A 105 15.64 -1.35 -22.28
N LEU A 106 16.02 -2.13 -23.28
CA LEU A 106 16.63 -3.45 -23.09
C LEU A 106 17.97 -3.33 -22.36
N THR A 107 18.79 -2.36 -22.71
CA THR A 107 20.07 -2.11 -22.05
C THR A 107 19.88 -1.74 -20.57
N ALA A 108 18.95 -0.81 -20.29
CA ALA A 108 18.60 -0.41 -18.94
C ALA A 108 18.07 -1.58 -18.10
N MET A 109 17.20 -2.40 -18.70
CA MET A 109 16.60 -3.55 -18.04
C MET A 109 17.63 -4.64 -17.74
N VAL A 110 18.49 -5.00 -18.70
CA VAL A 110 19.52 -6.03 -18.51
C VAL A 110 20.48 -5.63 -17.38
N ILE A 111 21.00 -4.39 -17.41
CA ILE A 111 21.96 -3.93 -16.40
C ILE A 111 21.27 -3.76 -15.04
N GLY A 112 20.14 -3.06 -15.01
CA GLY A 112 19.47 -2.71 -13.76
C GLY A 112 18.83 -3.92 -13.07
N VAL A 113 18.16 -4.81 -13.80
CA VAL A 113 17.57 -6.02 -13.21
C VAL A 113 18.66 -6.96 -12.70
N THR A 114 19.72 -7.17 -13.48
CA THR A 114 20.84 -8.03 -13.05
C THR A 114 21.53 -7.47 -11.82
N GLY A 115 21.88 -6.17 -11.84
CA GLY A 115 22.51 -5.51 -10.71
C GLY A 115 21.62 -5.52 -9.45
N GLY A 116 20.32 -5.23 -9.60
CA GLY A 116 19.38 -5.19 -8.50
C GLY A 116 19.13 -6.57 -7.88
N LEU A 117 19.06 -7.63 -8.70
CA LEU A 117 18.95 -9.01 -8.23
C LEU A 117 20.19 -9.41 -7.43
N LEU A 118 21.39 -9.15 -7.97
CA LEU A 118 22.65 -9.51 -7.32
C LEU A 118 22.86 -8.76 -6.00
N ALA A 119 22.68 -7.43 -6.02
CA ALA A 119 22.83 -6.59 -4.84
C ALA A 119 21.79 -6.92 -3.77
N GLY A 120 20.52 -7.06 -4.18
CA GLY A 120 19.42 -7.37 -3.27
C GLY A 120 19.54 -8.76 -2.65
N TYR A 121 19.93 -9.78 -3.43
CA TYR A 121 19.96 -11.16 -2.93
C TYR A 121 21.20 -11.49 -2.09
N PHE A 122 22.39 -11.19 -2.59
CA PHE A 122 23.64 -11.60 -1.93
C PHE A 122 24.06 -10.66 -0.80
N GLY A 123 23.68 -9.39 -0.86
CA GLY A 123 24.03 -8.38 0.14
C GLY A 123 25.54 -8.15 0.30
N LYS A 124 25.94 -7.59 1.45
CA LYS A 124 27.35 -7.35 1.83
C LYS A 124 28.10 -6.50 0.79
N TRP A 125 29.34 -6.89 0.44
CA TRP A 125 30.19 -6.17 -0.51
C TRP A 125 29.55 -6.01 -1.90
N ILE A 126 28.75 -6.98 -2.36
CA ILE A 126 28.08 -6.92 -3.68
C ILE A 126 27.07 -5.76 -3.70
N ASP A 127 26.33 -5.58 -2.60
CA ASP A 127 25.43 -4.44 -2.44
C ASP A 127 26.22 -3.11 -2.47
N THR A 128 27.28 -3.00 -1.67
CA THR A 128 28.12 -1.80 -1.65
C THR A 128 28.67 -1.44 -3.03
N LEU A 129 29.19 -2.42 -3.77
CA LEU A 129 29.73 -2.22 -5.11
C LEU A 129 28.66 -1.70 -6.09
N TRP A 130 27.52 -2.40 -6.18
CA TRP A 130 26.46 -2.01 -7.12
C TRP A 130 25.83 -0.68 -6.74
N THR A 131 25.57 -0.45 -5.46
CA THR A 131 25.02 0.82 -4.97
C THR A 131 25.98 1.98 -5.26
N TRP A 132 27.29 1.78 -5.13
CA TRP A 132 28.29 2.77 -5.52
C TRP A 132 28.31 3.04 -7.03
N VAL A 133 28.33 1.99 -7.86
CA VAL A 133 28.29 2.13 -9.34
C VAL A 133 27.04 2.90 -9.77
N ILE A 134 25.87 2.55 -9.23
CA ILE A 134 24.61 3.21 -9.57
C ILE A 134 24.58 4.66 -9.08
N SER A 135 25.15 4.94 -7.90
CA SER A 135 25.26 6.32 -7.39
C SER A 135 26.15 7.17 -8.28
N LEU A 136 27.26 6.63 -8.77
CA LEU A 136 28.15 7.31 -9.73
C LEU A 136 27.42 7.62 -11.04
N MET A 137 26.63 6.68 -11.56
CA MET A 137 25.86 6.89 -12.78
C MET A 137 24.82 8.00 -12.63
N MET A 138 24.13 8.07 -11.49
CA MET A 138 23.12 9.11 -11.23
C MET A 138 23.74 10.48 -10.93
N ALA A 139 25.02 10.54 -10.55
CA ALA A 139 25.73 11.80 -10.35
C ALA A 139 26.03 12.51 -11.67
N LEU A 140 26.06 11.79 -12.80
CA LEU A 140 26.35 12.34 -14.12
C LEU A 140 25.05 12.82 -14.80
N PRO A 141 24.96 14.10 -15.22
CA PRO A 141 23.81 14.57 -15.99
C PRO A 141 23.75 13.86 -17.35
N THR A 142 22.68 13.10 -17.59
CA THR A 142 22.59 12.19 -18.73
C THR A 142 22.72 12.89 -20.09
N ILE A 143 22.15 14.08 -20.25
CA ILE A 143 22.27 14.87 -21.49
C ILE A 143 23.74 15.24 -21.77
N ILE A 144 24.50 15.60 -20.74
CA ILE A 144 25.92 15.95 -20.90
C ILE A 144 26.72 14.72 -21.34
N VAL A 145 26.46 13.56 -20.75
CA VAL A 145 27.11 12.30 -21.13
C VAL A 145 26.81 11.96 -22.60
N LEU A 146 25.57 12.13 -23.04
CA LEU A 146 25.18 11.86 -24.43
C LEU A 146 25.81 12.85 -25.42
N LEU A 147 25.90 14.13 -25.06
CA LEU A 147 26.60 15.14 -25.86
C LEU A 147 28.09 14.82 -25.99
N ALA A 148 28.75 14.46 -24.89
CA ALA A 148 30.15 14.07 -24.89
C ALA A 148 30.38 12.80 -25.72
N ALA A 149 29.51 11.80 -25.59
CA ALA A 149 29.58 10.56 -26.36
C ALA A 149 29.46 10.80 -27.86
N ARG A 150 28.55 11.71 -28.28
CA ARG A 150 28.41 12.12 -29.69
C ARG A 150 29.69 12.76 -30.21
N ALA A 151 30.38 13.58 -29.41
CA ALA A 151 31.63 14.21 -29.84
C ALA A 151 32.75 13.20 -30.11
N VAL A 152 32.75 12.07 -29.40
CA VAL A 152 33.78 11.02 -29.55
C VAL A 152 33.43 10.04 -30.68
N VAL A 153 32.18 9.60 -30.75
CA VAL A 153 31.79 8.47 -31.63
C VAL A 153 30.98 8.91 -32.85
N GLY A 154 30.60 10.18 -32.93
CA GLY A 154 29.81 10.74 -34.02
C GLY A 154 28.29 10.57 -33.83
N PRO A 155 27.50 10.95 -34.86
CA PRO A 155 26.05 10.96 -34.81
C PRO A 155 25.46 9.56 -35.00
N SER A 156 25.66 8.65 -34.04
CA SER A 156 25.10 7.29 -34.10
C SER A 156 23.92 7.13 -33.14
N LEU A 157 22.70 6.99 -33.69
CA LEU A 157 21.48 6.78 -32.92
C LEU A 157 21.61 5.56 -31.99
N TRP A 158 22.07 4.42 -32.53
CA TRP A 158 22.16 3.16 -31.80
C TRP A 158 23.07 3.25 -30.59
N LEU A 159 24.23 3.89 -30.75
CA LEU A 159 25.18 4.03 -29.66
C LEU A 159 24.70 5.04 -28.61
N SER A 160 24.11 6.16 -29.04
CA SER A 160 23.50 7.12 -28.11
C SER A 160 22.41 6.45 -27.27
N MET A 161 21.59 5.59 -27.86
CA MET A 161 20.54 4.86 -27.13
C MET A 161 21.11 3.76 -26.22
N LEU A 162 22.19 3.10 -26.61
CA LEU A 162 22.89 2.15 -25.72
C LEU A 162 23.45 2.86 -24.49
N ILE A 163 24.15 4.00 -24.67
CA ILE A 163 24.68 4.81 -23.56
C ILE A 163 23.55 5.36 -22.71
N PHE A 164 22.46 5.82 -23.34
CA PHE A 164 21.29 6.29 -22.62
C PHE A 164 20.64 5.18 -21.79
N GLY A 165 20.54 3.96 -22.34
CA GLY A 165 20.04 2.79 -21.63
C GLY A 165 20.91 2.43 -20.42
N VAL A 166 22.23 2.50 -20.55
CA VAL A 166 23.16 2.38 -19.41
C VAL A 166 22.79 3.43 -18.33
N MET A 167 22.65 4.70 -18.71
CA MET A 167 22.28 5.78 -17.78
C MET A 167 20.87 5.62 -17.14
N LEU A 168 19.95 4.91 -17.79
CA LEU A 168 18.62 4.60 -17.25
C LEU A 168 18.57 3.34 -16.38
N SER A 169 19.61 2.51 -16.40
CA SER A 169 19.69 1.29 -15.58
C SER A 169 19.45 1.48 -14.07
N PRO A 170 19.79 2.62 -13.43
CA PRO A 170 19.44 2.89 -12.03
C PRO A 170 17.95 2.76 -11.71
N ALA A 171 17.07 3.07 -12.66
CA ALA A 171 15.63 3.00 -12.45
C ALA A 171 15.16 1.56 -12.21
N PHE A 172 15.65 0.61 -13.02
CA PHE A 172 15.41 -0.82 -12.81
C PHE A 172 16.15 -1.35 -11.59
N PHE A 173 17.41 -0.93 -11.37
CA PHE A 173 18.20 -1.35 -10.22
C PHE A 173 17.47 -1.08 -8.91
N ARG A 174 17.02 0.16 -8.67
CA ARG A 174 16.36 0.55 -7.42
C ARG A 174 15.09 -0.25 -7.17
N LEU A 175 14.29 -0.45 -8.22
CA LEU A 175 13.04 -1.20 -8.15
C LEU A 175 13.27 -2.67 -7.78
N VAL A 176 14.19 -3.31 -8.49
CA VAL A 176 14.52 -4.72 -8.26
C VAL A 176 15.17 -4.89 -6.90
N TYR A 177 16.15 -4.04 -6.55
CA TYR A 177 16.82 -4.06 -5.25
C TYR A 177 15.83 -3.98 -4.09
N ALA A 178 14.90 -3.01 -4.12
CA ALA A 178 13.88 -2.87 -3.09
C ALA A 178 12.96 -4.10 -2.99
N SER A 179 12.49 -4.60 -4.14
CA SER A 179 11.60 -5.77 -4.20
C SER A 179 12.27 -7.05 -3.68
N VAL A 180 13.54 -7.26 -4.02
CA VAL A 180 14.31 -8.43 -3.59
C VAL A 180 14.64 -8.33 -2.11
N THR A 181 15.06 -7.17 -1.63
CA THR A 181 15.43 -6.97 -0.22
C THR A 181 14.24 -7.18 0.72
N ALA A 182 13.04 -6.78 0.29
CA ALA A 182 11.80 -7.02 1.03
C ALA A 182 11.45 -8.51 1.17
N VAL A 183 11.88 -9.35 0.23
CA VAL A 183 11.47 -10.76 0.14
C VAL A 183 12.57 -11.74 0.55
N ARG A 184 13.85 -11.36 0.47
CA ARG A 184 14.97 -12.30 0.64
C ARG A 184 15.02 -12.98 2.02
N ASN A 185 14.40 -12.38 3.04
CA ASN A 185 14.33 -12.86 4.42
C ASN A 185 12.93 -13.40 4.79
N GLU A 186 12.08 -13.67 3.78
CA GLU A 186 10.78 -14.28 4.01
C GLU A 186 10.91 -15.78 4.31
N LEU A 187 10.01 -16.30 5.16
CA LEU A 187 10.06 -17.68 5.65
C LEU A 187 10.08 -18.73 4.54
N TYR A 188 9.44 -18.47 3.40
CA TYR A 188 9.45 -19.41 2.26
C TYR A 188 10.78 -19.41 1.50
N VAL A 189 11.52 -18.32 1.52
CA VAL A 189 12.88 -18.23 0.93
C VAL A 189 13.87 -18.94 1.84
N ASP A 190 13.76 -18.73 3.15
CA ASP A 190 14.57 -19.44 4.14
C ASP A 190 14.29 -20.95 4.14
N ALA A 191 13.02 -21.35 4.04
CA ALA A 191 12.64 -22.76 3.89
C ALA A 191 13.25 -23.37 2.61
N ALA A 192 13.26 -22.64 1.49
CA ALA A 192 13.89 -23.10 0.26
C ALA A 192 15.41 -23.29 0.44
N ARG A 193 16.08 -22.39 1.16
CA ARG A 193 17.51 -22.49 1.48
C ARG A 193 17.81 -23.68 2.40
N VAL A 194 17.03 -23.88 3.45
CA VAL A 194 17.17 -25.02 4.38
C VAL A 194 16.85 -26.36 3.69
N SER A 195 15.95 -26.37 2.70
CA SER A 195 15.64 -27.56 1.89
C SER A 195 16.70 -27.89 0.82
N GLY A 196 17.80 -27.12 0.75
CA GLY A 196 18.95 -27.41 -0.11
C GLY A 196 18.82 -26.93 -1.56
N LEU A 197 17.90 -26.01 -1.88
CA LEU A 197 17.86 -25.39 -3.20
C LEU A 197 19.09 -24.49 -3.42
N SER A 198 19.65 -24.51 -4.63
CA SER A 198 20.72 -23.58 -5.01
C SER A 198 20.20 -22.15 -5.11
N ASP A 199 21.06 -21.18 -4.80
CA ASP A 199 20.76 -19.74 -4.90
C ASP A 199 20.18 -19.36 -6.27
N ALA A 200 20.76 -19.89 -7.36
CA ALA A 200 20.26 -19.65 -8.71
C ALA A 200 18.81 -20.13 -8.89
N ARG A 201 18.46 -21.29 -8.30
CA ARG A 201 17.11 -21.84 -8.38
C ARG A 201 16.13 -21.08 -7.47
N ILE A 202 16.58 -20.61 -6.31
CA ILE A 202 15.81 -19.74 -5.41
C ILE A 202 15.48 -18.42 -6.12
N ILE A 203 16.48 -17.79 -6.73
CA ILE A 203 16.30 -16.54 -7.47
C ILE A 203 15.31 -16.74 -8.63
N ALA A 204 15.51 -17.78 -9.45
CA ALA A 204 14.70 -18.01 -10.65
C ALA A 204 13.23 -18.34 -10.33
N ILE A 205 12.98 -19.14 -9.28
CA ILE A 205 11.63 -19.64 -8.98
C ILE A 205 10.89 -18.72 -8.01
N HIS A 206 11.54 -18.32 -6.91
CA HIS A 206 10.87 -17.63 -5.82
C HIS A 206 10.98 -16.11 -5.98
N ILE A 207 12.18 -15.59 -6.21
CA ILE A 207 12.41 -14.15 -6.21
C ILE A 207 11.92 -13.49 -7.50
N LEU A 208 12.31 -14.03 -8.67
CA LEU A 208 11.91 -13.46 -9.97
C LEU A 208 10.38 -13.44 -10.15
N SER A 209 9.67 -14.36 -9.49
CA SER A 209 8.21 -14.42 -9.50
C SER A 209 7.54 -13.19 -8.88
N VAL A 210 8.21 -12.55 -7.92
CA VAL A 210 7.74 -11.32 -7.25
C VAL A 210 8.11 -10.09 -8.08
N VAL A 211 9.31 -10.06 -8.65
CA VAL A 211 9.85 -8.87 -9.32
C VAL A 211 9.31 -8.69 -10.76
N ARG A 212 8.83 -9.76 -11.41
CA ARG A 212 8.34 -9.73 -12.81
C ARG A 212 7.29 -8.65 -13.09
N ALA A 213 6.36 -8.44 -12.16
CA ALA A 213 5.24 -7.54 -12.31
C ALA A 213 5.70 -6.06 -12.25
N PRO A 214 6.44 -5.65 -11.21
CA PRO A 214 7.11 -4.35 -11.20
C PRO A 214 7.99 -4.09 -12.43
N ILE A 215 8.78 -5.07 -12.89
CA ILE A 215 9.64 -4.90 -14.09
C ILE A 215 8.81 -4.55 -15.32
N VAL A 216 7.71 -5.28 -15.58
CA VAL A 216 6.85 -5.03 -16.75
C VAL A 216 6.26 -3.62 -16.73
N ILE A 217 5.81 -3.15 -15.57
CA ILE A 217 5.28 -1.79 -15.41
C ILE A 217 6.39 -0.76 -15.66
N GLN A 218 7.56 -0.98 -15.05
CA GLN A 218 8.71 -0.09 -15.20
C GLN A 218 9.20 -0.01 -16.64
N SER A 219 9.11 -1.10 -17.40
CA SER A 219 9.48 -1.12 -18.82
C SER A 219 8.65 -0.16 -19.66
N ALA A 220 7.34 -0.02 -19.39
CA ALA A 220 6.50 0.91 -20.12
C ALA A 220 6.85 2.38 -19.80
N ILE A 221 7.14 2.68 -18.53
CA ILE A 221 7.57 4.03 -18.09
C ILE A 221 8.93 4.38 -18.71
N VAL A 222 9.91 3.49 -18.57
CA VAL A 222 11.27 3.71 -19.09
C VAL A 222 11.28 3.77 -20.62
N GLY A 223 10.47 2.95 -21.30
CA GLY A 223 10.31 3.02 -22.75
C GLY A 223 9.75 4.37 -23.22
N GLY A 224 8.78 4.93 -22.48
CA GLY A 224 8.24 6.27 -22.75
C GLY A 224 9.29 7.36 -22.55
N ILE A 225 10.05 7.30 -21.45
CA ILE A 225 11.16 8.23 -21.19
C ILE A 225 12.22 8.14 -22.30
N ALA A 226 12.55 6.93 -22.74
CA ALA A 226 13.49 6.70 -23.83
C ALA A 226 13.04 7.32 -25.15
N LEU A 227 11.79 7.10 -25.54
CA LEU A 227 11.23 7.71 -26.74
C LEU A 227 11.22 9.25 -26.65
N ALA A 228 10.83 9.80 -25.50
CA ALA A 228 10.77 11.25 -25.29
C ALA A 228 12.16 11.90 -25.35
N VAL A 229 13.14 11.34 -24.64
CA VAL A 229 14.52 11.87 -24.62
C VAL A 229 15.19 11.70 -25.98
N GLN A 230 15.02 10.54 -26.64
CA GLN A 230 15.52 10.34 -28.00
C GLN A 230 14.97 11.41 -28.95
N SER A 231 13.64 11.61 -28.95
CA SER A 231 12.98 12.60 -29.80
C SER A 231 13.48 14.01 -29.49
N GLY A 232 13.71 14.33 -28.20
CA GLY A 232 14.28 15.61 -27.79
C GLY A 232 15.71 15.85 -28.24
N LEU A 233 16.58 14.83 -28.21
CA LEU A 233 17.96 14.94 -28.69
C LEU A 233 18.01 15.16 -30.20
N GLU A 234 17.21 14.40 -30.95
CA GLU A 234 17.09 14.55 -32.40
C GLU A 234 16.46 15.89 -32.79
N PHE A 235 15.48 16.36 -32.00
CA PHE A 235 14.90 17.69 -32.16
C PHE A 235 15.95 18.80 -32.07
N LEU A 236 16.91 18.66 -31.15
CA LEU A 236 18.04 19.57 -30.97
C LEU A 236 19.14 19.43 -32.05
N GLY A 237 18.93 18.59 -33.08
CA GLY A 237 19.92 18.35 -34.15
C GLY A 237 21.07 17.43 -33.73
N LEU A 238 20.91 16.69 -32.63
CA LEU A 238 21.91 15.76 -32.10
C LEU A 238 21.72 14.32 -32.61
N GLY A 239 20.85 14.11 -33.61
CA GLY A 239 20.69 12.85 -34.34
C GLY A 239 21.56 12.77 -35.62
N ASP A 240 21.41 11.66 -36.34
CA ASP A 240 21.87 11.52 -37.72
C ASP A 240 20.82 12.15 -38.67
N ILE A 241 21.27 12.98 -39.60
CA ILE A 241 20.39 13.71 -40.53
C ILE A 241 19.85 12.78 -41.63
N ASN A 242 20.54 11.68 -41.92
CA ASN A 242 20.16 10.71 -42.95
C ASN A 242 19.18 9.65 -42.43
N VAL A 243 18.94 9.62 -41.11
CA VAL A 243 18.03 8.67 -40.48
C VAL A 243 16.71 9.40 -40.19
N PRO A 244 15.60 9.00 -40.82
CA PRO A 244 14.30 9.58 -40.50
C PRO A 244 13.89 9.15 -39.10
N THR A 245 13.55 10.11 -38.25
CA THR A 245 13.06 9.87 -36.90
C THR A 245 11.95 10.87 -36.58
N TRP A 246 11.07 10.54 -35.63
CA TRP A 246 10.02 11.48 -35.25
C TRP A 246 10.58 12.77 -34.64
N GLY A 247 11.70 12.71 -33.91
CA GLY A 247 12.35 13.90 -33.36
C GLY A 247 12.95 14.82 -34.43
N SER A 248 13.59 14.26 -35.46
CA SER A 248 14.15 15.04 -36.57
C SER A 248 13.05 15.67 -37.44
N MET A 249 11.95 14.95 -37.67
CA MET A 249 10.77 15.50 -38.33
C MET A 249 10.12 16.64 -37.53
N LEU A 250 10.07 16.49 -36.20
CA LEU A 250 9.56 17.54 -35.32
C LEU A 250 10.43 18.80 -35.38
N SER A 251 11.76 18.64 -35.48
CA SER A 251 12.72 19.76 -35.65
C SER A 251 12.46 20.52 -36.96
N ASP A 252 12.30 19.78 -38.06
CA ASP A 252 12.01 20.36 -39.38
C ASP A 252 10.66 21.10 -39.39
N GLY A 253 9.62 20.49 -38.81
CA GLY A 253 8.31 21.11 -38.64
C GLY A 253 8.35 22.36 -37.77
N PHE A 254 9.21 22.40 -36.74
CA PHE A 254 9.41 23.59 -35.91
C PHE A 254 10.14 24.71 -36.66
N THR A 255 11.15 24.38 -37.47
CA THR A 255 11.88 25.37 -38.29
C THR A 255 10.97 25.98 -39.35
N ASN A 256 10.02 25.20 -39.88
CA ASN A 256 9.06 25.61 -40.90
C ASN A 256 7.67 25.98 -40.31
N LEU A 257 7.57 26.24 -39.01
CA LEU A 257 6.28 26.42 -38.34
C LEU A 257 5.43 27.56 -38.93
N TYR A 258 6.09 28.65 -39.33
CA TYR A 258 5.42 29.82 -39.88
C TYR A 258 4.98 29.66 -41.34
N THR A 259 5.57 28.72 -42.08
CA THR A 259 5.30 28.48 -43.50
C THR A 259 4.41 27.27 -43.74
N SER A 260 4.54 26.22 -42.94
CA SER A 260 3.76 24.99 -43.05
C SER A 260 3.50 24.39 -41.67
N PRO A 261 2.53 24.93 -40.91
CA PRO A 261 2.28 24.53 -39.53
C PRO A 261 1.82 23.07 -39.38
N MET A 262 1.32 22.44 -40.45
CA MET A 262 0.91 21.03 -40.42
C MET A 262 2.09 20.05 -40.28
N LEU A 263 3.33 20.47 -40.60
CA LEU A 263 4.50 19.60 -40.53
C LEU A 263 4.84 19.16 -39.09
N ILE A 264 4.54 20.00 -38.09
CA ILE A 264 4.79 19.67 -36.69
C ILE A 264 3.76 18.67 -36.14
N LEU A 265 2.54 18.64 -36.71
CA LEU A 265 1.40 17.92 -36.17
C LEU A 265 1.61 16.40 -36.20
N TRP A 266 2.06 15.87 -37.34
CA TRP A 266 2.18 14.43 -37.56
C TRP A 266 3.22 13.75 -36.65
N PRO A 267 4.49 14.22 -36.58
CA PRO A 267 5.46 13.63 -35.65
C PRO A 267 5.06 13.85 -34.19
N ALA A 268 4.44 14.99 -33.84
CA ALA A 268 3.95 15.23 -32.48
C ALA A 268 2.83 14.26 -32.08
N LEU A 269 1.88 13.98 -32.98
CA LEU A 269 0.82 12.98 -32.76
C LEU A 269 1.40 11.58 -32.62
N ALA A 270 2.36 11.20 -33.45
CA ALA A 270 3.00 9.89 -33.37
C ALA A 270 3.71 9.68 -32.03
N ILE A 271 4.52 10.66 -31.59
CA ILE A 271 5.17 10.63 -30.28
C ILE A 271 4.12 10.63 -29.16
N GLY A 272 3.19 11.57 -29.18
CA GLY A 272 2.18 11.76 -28.13
C GLY A 272 1.29 10.54 -27.93
N LEU A 273 0.73 9.98 -29.01
CA LEU A 273 -0.11 8.79 -28.94
C LEU A 273 0.67 7.55 -28.48
N THR A 274 1.94 7.43 -28.84
CA THR A 274 2.81 6.34 -28.36
C THR A 274 3.07 6.48 -26.86
N LEU A 275 3.40 7.68 -26.38
CA LEU A 275 3.62 7.96 -24.96
C LEU A 275 2.35 7.74 -24.13
N ILE A 276 1.20 8.22 -24.61
CA ILE A 276 -0.09 8.01 -23.97
C ILE A 276 -0.41 6.51 -23.90
N SER A 277 -0.21 5.77 -25.00
CA SER A 277 -0.48 4.34 -25.05
C SER A 277 0.44 3.54 -24.12
N LEU A 278 1.73 3.88 -24.04
CA LEU A 278 2.66 3.26 -23.08
C LEU A 278 2.23 3.53 -21.63
N THR A 279 1.83 4.76 -21.33
CA THR A 279 1.41 5.17 -19.98
C THR A 279 0.10 4.51 -19.55
N LEU A 280 -0.90 4.50 -20.44
CA LEU A 280 -2.19 3.84 -20.19
C LEU A 280 -2.02 2.33 -20.05
N LEU A 281 -1.17 1.72 -20.87
CA LEU A 281 -0.83 0.30 -20.74
C LEU A 281 -0.17 0.02 -19.37
N ALA A 282 0.80 0.83 -18.94
CA ALA A 282 1.46 0.70 -17.64
C ALA A 282 0.47 0.76 -16.47
N ASN A 283 -0.42 1.76 -16.47
CA ASN A 283 -1.44 1.92 -15.43
C ASN A 283 -2.43 0.76 -15.42
N SER A 284 -2.88 0.31 -16.61
CA SER A 284 -3.79 -0.84 -16.69
C SER A 284 -3.17 -2.15 -16.19
N LEU A 285 -1.87 -2.36 -16.45
CA LEU A 285 -1.11 -3.51 -15.94
C LEU A 285 -0.97 -3.42 -14.42
N ARG A 286 -0.66 -2.23 -13.88
CA ARG A 286 -0.60 -1.98 -12.45
C ARG A 286 -1.93 -2.30 -11.76
N ASP A 287 -3.04 -1.76 -12.26
CA ASP A 287 -4.37 -1.98 -11.71
C ASP A 287 -4.75 -3.47 -11.68
N GLU A 288 -4.45 -4.21 -12.76
CA GLU A 288 -4.76 -5.65 -12.84
C GLU A 288 -3.84 -6.51 -11.97
N LEU A 289 -2.60 -6.07 -11.74
CA LEU A 289 -1.68 -6.72 -10.81
C LEU A 289 -2.08 -6.47 -9.35
N GLU A 290 -2.49 -5.26 -9.00
CA GLU A 290 -3.08 -4.93 -7.70
C GLU A 290 -4.38 -5.73 -7.47
N ARG A 291 -5.24 -5.88 -8.50
CA ARG A 291 -6.43 -6.74 -8.46
C ARG A 291 -6.13 -8.24 -8.42
N ALA A 292 -5.01 -8.69 -8.95
CA ALA A 292 -4.61 -10.11 -8.88
C ALA A 292 -4.21 -10.52 -7.46
N ASN A 293 -3.76 -9.56 -6.66
CA ASN A 293 -3.51 -9.71 -5.23
C ASN A 293 -4.78 -9.49 -4.38
N ALA A 294 -5.86 -8.96 -4.97
CA ALA A 294 -7.17 -8.90 -4.33
C ALA A 294 -7.95 -10.22 -4.52
N PRO A 295 -8.61 -10.77 -3.48
CA PRO A 295 -9.40 -11.98 -3.61
C PRO A 295 -10.57 -11.77 -4.58
N ARG A 296 -10.62 -12.61 -5.62
CA ARG A 296 -11.54 -12.46 -6.75
C ARG A 296 -12.98 -12.80 -6.32
N LYS A 297 -13.88 -11.80 -6.30
CA LYS A 297 -15.35 -11.98 -6.21
C LYS A 297 -15.82 -12.94 -7.30
N GLN A 298 -16.16 -14.18 -6.93
CA GLN A 298 -16.77 -15.14 -7.86
C GLN A 298 -18.29 -15.05 -7.79
N GLY A 299 -18.89 -14.92 -8.98
CA GLY A 299 -20.32 -14.71 -9.18
C GLY A 299 -21.16 -15.84 -8.59
N ARG A 300 -21.96 -15.44 -7.60
CA ARG A 300 -23.27 -15.96 -7.17
C ARG A 300 -23.85 -17.08 -8.06
N LYS A 301 -23.67 -18.34 -7.64
CA LYS A 301 -24.62 -19.44 -7.91
C LYS A 301 -25.03 -20.12 -6.60
N LYS A 302 -26.25 -20.64 -6.64
CA LYS A 302 -27.20 -20.90 -5.54
C LYS A 302 -26.67 -21.78 -4.39
N LYS A 303 -27.09 -21.38 -3.18
CA LYS A 303 -27.39 -22.16 -1.97
C LYS A 303 -26.81 -23.59 -1.93
N ALA A 304 -25.74 -23.75 -1.16
CA ALA A 304 -25.55 -24.92 -0.31
C ALA A 304 -25.04 -24.39 1.04
N THR A 305 -25.72 -24.77 2.11
CA THR A 305 -25.31 -24.61 3.51
C THR A 305 -23.90 -25.19 3.67
N ALA A 306 -22.89 -24.33 3.63
CA ALA A 306 -21.49 -24.72 3.82
C ALA A 306 -21.23 -24.89 5.31
N ALA A 307 -20.79 -26.09 5.68
CA ALA A 307 -20.46 -26.49 7.04
C ALA A 307 -19.34 -25.60 7.59
N VAL A 308 -19.55 -25.14 8.83
CA VAL A 308 -18.60 -24.37 9.62
C VAL A 308 -17.51 -25.33 10.11
N THR A 309 -16.27 -25.13 9.66
CA THR A 309 -15.10 -25.79 10.23
C THR A 309 -14.77 -25.13 11.56
N ASP A 310 -15.38 -25.63 12.64
CA ASP A 310 -15.07 -25.23 14.01
C ASP A 310 -13.68 -25.76 14.40
N VAL A 311 -12.79 -24.84 14.79
CA VAL A 311 -11.64 -25.18 15.61
C VAL A 311 -12.18 -25.66 16.97
N LYS A 312 -11.75 -26.86 17.39
CA LYS A 312 -12.20 -27.61 18.57
C LYS A 312 -12.49 -26.76 19.83
N ALA A 313 -13.43 -27.31 20.60
CA ALA A 313 -14.17 -26.81 21.76
C ALA A 313 -13.38 -26.19 22.95
N VAL A 314 -13.93 -25.06 23.40
CA VAL A 314 -14.19 -24.57 24.78
C VAL A 314 -13.03 -24.64 25.80
N GLU A 315 -12.28 -23.55 25.90
CA GLU A 315 -11.81 -23.07 27.21
C GLU A 315 -12.97 -22.30 27.83
N ASP A 316 -13.40 -22.65 29.05
CA ASP A 316 -14.42 -21.89 29.78
C ASP A 316 -13.87 -20.50 30.13
N ILE A 317 -14.68 -19.46 29.90
CA ILE A 317 -14.30 -18.08 30.21
C ILE A 317 -14.20 -17.93 31.74
N ILE A 318 -13.04 -17.51 32.24
CA ILE A 318 -12.89 -17.20 33.65
C ILE A 318 -13.52 -15.85 33.94
N ARG A 319 -14.52 -15.83 34.82
CA ARG A 319 -15.22 -14.61 35.25
C ARG A 319 -14.88 -14.31 36.70
N HIS A 320 -14.38 -13.10 36.96
CA HIS A 320 -14.23 -12.63 38.34
C HIS A 320 -15.56 -12.15 38.89
N PRO A 321 -15.84 -12.38 40.18
CA PRO A 321 -17.07 -11.93 40.81
C PRO A 321 -17.16 -10.40 40.73
N GLU A 322 -18.33 -9.91 40.31
CA GLU A 322 -18.62 -8.48 40.32
C GLU A 322 -18.97 -8.02 41.74
N PRO A 323 -18.61 -6.79 42.13
CA PRO A 323 -19.26 -6.12 43.25
C PRO A 323 -20.79 -6.13 43.02
N ALA A 324 -21.57 -6.18 44.10
CA ALA A 324 -23.03 -6.33 44.03
C ALA A 324 -23.67 -5.33 43.04
N ALA A 325 -24.43 -5.87 42.07
CA ALA A 325 -25.22 -5.19 41.04
C ALA A 325 -24.60 -3.88 40.51
N PRO A 326 -23.71 -3.93 39.51
CA PRO A 326 -23.17 -2.71 38.89
C PRO A 326 -24.30 -1.77 38.44
N GLU A 327 -24.39 -0.62 39.11
CA GLU A 327 -25.33 0.45 38.82
C GLU A 327 -24.96 1.12 37.49
N GLY A 328 -25.91 1.21 36.55
CA GLY A 328 -25.69 1.91 35.28
C GLY A 328 -26.48 1.33 34.11
N GLU A 329 -26.98 2.21 33.26
CA GLU A 329 -27.65 1.83 32.01
C GLU A 329 -26.67 1.11 31.08
N ILE A 330 -27.06 -0.05 30.54
CA ILE A 330 -26.27 -0.78 29.54
C ILE A 330 -26.30 -0.01 28.22
N VAL A 331 -25.14 0.48 27.78
CA VAL A 331 -25.01 1.20 26.50
C VAL A 331 -24.68 0.24 25.37
N LEU A 332 -23.79 -0.73 25.60
CA LEU A 332 -23.40 -1.73 24.62
C LEU A 332 -23.48 -3.12 25.22
N GLU A 333 -24.14 -4.04 24.52
CA GLU A 333 -24.18 -5.46 24.85
C GLU A 333 -23.87 -6.30 23.61
N ILE A 334 -22.79 -7.07 23.69
CA ILE A 334 -22.36 -8.05 22.71
C ILE A 334 -22.64 -9.43 23.30
N SER A 335 -23.40 -10.26 22.58
CA SER A 335 -23.77 -11.61 23.03
C SER A 335 -23.35 -12.64 22.00
N ASN A 336 -22.44 -13.54 22.39
CA ASN A 336 -21.94 -14.66 21.58
C ASN A 336 -21.53 -14.27 20.15
N LEU A 337 -20.86 -13.12 20.01
CA LEU A 337 -20.42 -12.59 18.73
C LEU A 337 -19.40 -13.54 18.09
N SER A 338 -19.73 -13.99 16.88
CA SER A 338 -18.84 -14.73 16.02
C SER A 338 -18.64 -13.99 14.71
N VAL A 339 -17.38 -13.76 14.34
CA VAL A 339 -16.99 -13.07 13.10
C VAL A 339 -16.17 -14.03 12.26
N GLY A 340 -16.48 -14.09 10.96
CA GLY A 340 -15.77 -14.97 10.05
C GLY A 340 -15.51 -14.35 8.70
N TYR A 341 -14.47 -14.87 8.05
CA TYR A 341 -14.02 -14.47 6.73
C TYR A 341 -14.13 -15.65 5.75
N PRO A 342 -14.35 -15.40 4.45
CA PRO A 342 -14.36 -16.44 3.44
C PRO A 342 -13.01 -17.13 3.41
N ALA A 343 -13.00 -18.45 3.56
CA ALA A 343 -11.82 -19.27 3.47
C ALA A 343 -11.62 -19.78 2.02
N PRO A 344 -10.37 -20.14 1.62
CA PRO A 344 -10.09 -20.62 0.27
C PRO A 344 -10.83 -21.91 -0.12
N ASP A 345 -11.23 -22.71 0.85
CA ASP A 345 -12.02 -23.94 0.71
C ASP A 345 -13.52 -23.69 0.47
N GLY A 346 -13.95 -22.41 0.44
CA GLY A 346 -15.35 -22.02 0.33
C GLY A 346 -16.11 -22.01 1.66
N GLY A 347 -15.45 -22.37 2.76
CA GLY A 347 -15.96 -22.25 4.12
C GLY A 347 -15.88 -20.82 4.66
N ILE A 348 -16.31 -20.65 5.91
CA ILE A 348 -16.09 -19.42 6.66
C ILE A 348 -15.11 -19.72 7.80
N LYS A 349 -13.92 -19.13 7.74
CA LYS A 349 -12.95 -19.17 8.84
C LYS A 349 -13.36 -18.14 9.88
N LYS A 350 -13.85 -18.60 11.03
CA LYS A 350 -14.09 -17.75 12.20
C LYS A 350 -12.75 -17.19 12.70
N VAL A 351 -12.75 -15.91 13.04
CA VAL A 351 -11.62 -15.19 13.66
C VAL A 351 -12.00 -14.58 15.01
N VAL A 352 -13.30 -14.45 15.27
CA VAL A 352 -13.87 -14.16 16.58
C VAL A 352 -14.87 -15.27 16.88
N HIS A 353 -14.83 -15.82 18.08
CA HIS A 353 -15.60 -16.99 18.51
C HIS A 353 -16.35 -16.67 19.80
N ASP A 354 -17.67 -16.55 19.70
CA ASP A 354 -18.62 -16.47 20.82
C ASP A 354 -18.28 -15.43 21.90
N VAL A 355 -17.77 -14.27 21.45
CA VAL A 355 -17.38 -13.16 22.33
C VAL A 355 -18.61 -12.50 22.95
N SER A 356 -18.63 -12.36 24.27
CA SER A 356 -19.68 -11.64 25.00
C SER A 356 -19.07 -10.54 25.85
N LEU A 357 -19.62 -9.33 25.76
CA LEU A 357 -19.11 -8.11 26.37
C LEU A 357 -20.27 -7.18 26.72
N THR A 358 -20.23 -6.53 27.87
CA THR A 358 -21.23 -5.54 28.28
C THR A 358 -20.53 -4.30 28.79
N VAL A 359 -20.96 -3.12 28.34
CA VAL A 359 -20.40 -1.82 28.74
C VAL A 359 -21.53 -0.88 29.14
N ARG A 360 -21.41 -0.27 30.31
CA ARG A 360 -22.40 0.65 30.87
C ARG A 360 -22.06 2.11 30.60
N ARG A 361 -23.05 2.97 30.79
CA ARG A 361 -22.86 4.42 30.71
C ARG A 361 -21.86 4.87 31.77
N GLY A 362 -20.90 5.70 31.38
CA GLY A 362 -19.86 6.17 32.30
C GLY A 362 -18.84 5.08 32.70
N GLU A 363 -18.79 3.95 31.99
CA GLU A 363 -17.81 2.88 32.21
C GLU A 363 -16.72 2.91 31.13
N VAL A 364 -15.47 2.68 31.50
CA VAL A 364 -14.37 2.36 30.59
C VAL A 364 -14.08 0.86 30.64
N HIS A 365 -14.40 0.16 29.56
CA HIS A 365 -14.13 -1.26 29.41
C HIS A 365 -12.92 -1.51 28.50
N GLY A 366 -11.86 -2.11 29.06
CA GLY A 366 -10.67 -2.54 28.34
C GLY A 366 -10.86 -3.87 27.60
N LEU A 367 -10.61 -3.91 26.30
CA LEU A 367 -10.48 -5.14 25.52
C LEU A 367 -9.00 -5.35 25.18
N VAL A 368 -8.39 -6.36 25.79
CA VAL A 368 -6.92 -6.49 25.85
C VAL A 368 -6.45 -7.83 25.29
N GLY A 369 -5.25 -7.88 24.74
CA GLY A 369 -4.61 -9.11 24.26
C GLY A 369 -3.58 -8.84 23.17
N GLU A 370 -2.89 -9.88 22.71
CA GLU A 370 -1.88 -9.75 21.65
C GLU A 370 -2.44 -9.27 20.31
N SER A 371 -1.53 -8.80 19.43
CA SER A 371 -1.87 -8.51 18.04
C SER A 371 -2.47 -9.75 17.36
N GLY A 372 -3.54 -9.57 16.59
CA GLY A 372 -4.24 -10.67 15.93
C GLY A 372 -5.18 -11.49 16.84
N SER A 373 -5.36 -11.12 18.12
CA SER A 373 -6.29 -11.84 19.01
C SER A 373 -7.78 -11.62 18.71
N GLY A 374 -8.12 -10.68 17.83
CA GLY A 374 -9.49 -10.41 17.35
C GLY A 374 -10.15 -9.13 17.90
N LYS A 375 -9.42 -8.32 18.69
CA LYS A 375 -9.96 -7.11 19.34
C LYS A 375 -10.57 -6.09 18.37
N THR A 376 -9.80 -5.67 17.35
CA THR A 376 -10.26 -4.76 16.30
C THR A 376 -11.44 -5.33 15.52
N GLN A 377 -11.51 -6.66 15.35
CA GLN A 377 -12.64 -7.32 14.68
C GLN A 377 -13.92 -7.23 15.52
N THR A 378 -13.80 -7.40 16.84
CA THR A 378 -14.89 -7.17 17.80
C THR A 378 -15.37 -5.72 17.74
N ALA A 379 -14.44 -4.75 17.81
CA ALA A 379 -14.74 -3.32 17.74
C ALA A 379 -15.45 -2.93 16.42
N TRP A 380 -14.90 -3.33 15.28
CA TRP A 380 -15.49 -3.02 13.96
C TRP A 380 -16.81 -3.75 13.70
N SER A 381 -17.08 -4.86 14.38
CA SER A 381 -18.39 -5.51 14.32
C SER A 381 -19.49 -4.64 14.91
N VAL A 382 -19.21 -3.90 15.99
CA VAL A 382 -20.15 -2.93 16.58
C VAL A 382 -20.50 -1.85 15.57
N LEU A 383 -19.50 -1.32 14.88
CA LEU A 383 -19.69 -0.31 13.84
C LEU A 383 -20.24 -0.89 12.54
N ARG A 384 -20.25 -2.22 12.34
CA ARG A 384 -20.47 -2.89 11.04
C ARG A 384 -19.57 -2.36 9.91
N LEU A 385 -18.30 -2.16 10.26
CA LEU A 385 -17.23 -1.71 9.36
C LEU A 385 -16.17 -2.80 9.15
N LEU A 386 -16.56 -4.08 9.28
CA LEU A 386 -15.66 -5.19 9.01
C LEU A 386 -15.04 -5.10 7.60
N PRO A 387 -13.74 -5.40 7.44
CA PRO A 387 -13.04 -5.47 6.18
C PRO A 387 -13.76 -6.30 5.13
N GLU A 388 -13.42 -6.07 3.86
CA GLU A 388 -14.09 -6.74 2.75
C GLU A 388 -14.09 -8.27 2.92
N GLY A 389 -15.29 -8.87 2.85
CA GLY A 389 -15.52 -10.29 3.04
C GLY A 389 -15.89 -10.69 4.48
N GLY A 390 -15.50 -9.90 5.48
CA GLY A 390 -15.83 -10.12 6.88
C GLY A 390 -17.34 -10.06 7.15
N LYS A 391 -17.84 -11.04 7.91
CA LYS A 391 -19.26 -11.10 8.28
C LYS A 391 -19.42 -11.51 9.74
N ILE A 392 -20.42 -10.91 10.38
CA ILE A 392 -20.99 -11.43 11.62
C ILE A 392 -21.74 -12.72 11.24
N VAL A 393 -21.25 -13.86 11.71
CA VAL A 393 -21.80 -15.19 11.41
C VAL A 393 -22.66 -15.75 12.55
N GLY A 394 -22.58 -15.15 13.73
CA GLY A 394 -23.37 -15.53 14.90
C GLY A 394 -23.34 -14.45 15.96
N GLY A 395 -24.29 -14.55 16.91
CA GLY A 395 -24.45 -13.60 18.01
C GLY A 395 -25.29 -12.37 17.66
N SER A 396 -25.35 -11.45 18.62
CA SER A 396 -26.06 -10.17 18.51
C SER A 396 -25.25 -9.04 19.15
N ILE A 397 -25.49 -7.82 18.69
CA ILE A 397 -24.89 -6.61 19.22
C ILE A 397 -26.03 -5.63 19.45
N HIS A 398 -26.30 -5.27 20.70
CA HIS A 398 -27.30 -4.30 21.09
C HIS A 398 -26.62 -3.01 21.54
N PHE A 399 -27.09 -1.89 21.01
CA PHE A 399 -26.71 -0.55 21.46
C PHE A 399 -27.96 0.16 21.97
N GLN A 400 -27.99 0.53 23.25
CA GLN A 400 -29.18 1.06 23.96
C GLN A 400 -30.45 0.22 23.66
N GLY A 401 -30.32 -1.11 23.73
CA GLY A 401 -31.40 -2.06 23.45
C GLY A 401 -31.73 -2.31 21.97
N LYS A 402 -31.13 -1.57 21.03
CA LYS A 402 -31.33 -1.77 19.58
C LYS A 402 -30.32 -2.73 18.98
N ASP A 403 -30.79 -3.82 18.36
CA ASP A 403 -29.94 -4.81 17.67
C ASP A 403 -29.31 -4.21 16.38
N LEU A 404 -28.01 -3.92 16.44
CA LEU A 404 -27.22 -3.37 15.35
C LEU A 404 -26.99 -4.38 14.21
N THR A 405 -26.98 -5.69 14.52
CA THR A 405 -26.71 -6.74 13.52
C THR A 405 -27.81 -6.80 12.45
N LYS A 406 -29.04 -6.47 12.84
CA LYS A 406 -30.23 -6.46 11.98
C LYS A 406 -30.64 -5.07 11.51
N ALA A 407 -29.99 -4.01 12.01
CA ALA A 407 -30.33 -2.63 11.65
C ALA A 407 -30.19 -2.38 10.13
N PRO A 408 -31.10 -1.62 9.50
CA PRO A 408 -30.93 -1.16 8.12
C PRO A 408 -29.66 -0.30 7.96
N ALA A 409 -29.06 -0.29 6.77
CA ALA A 409 -27.83 0.48 6.50
C ALA A 409 -28.00 1.99 6.79
N ARG A 410 -29.18 2.56 6.48
CA ARG A 410 -29.52 3.96 6.76
C ARG A 410 -29.55 4.29 8.25
N ASP A 411 -29.94 3.32 9.09
CA ASP A 411 -29.96 3.51 10.54
C ASP A 411 -28.54 3.48 11.10
N MET A 412 -27.69 2.57 10.59
CA MET A 412 -26.27 2.53 10.95
C MET A 412 -25.56 3.83 10.57
N GLU A 413 -25.84 4.38 9.39
CA GLU A 413 -25.25 5.64 8.91
C GLU A 413 -25.58 6.83 9.83
N LYS A 414 -26.78 6.88 10.40
CA LYS A 414 -27.19 7.92 11.37
C LYS A 414 -26.58 7.74 12.75
N MET A 415 -26.28 6.50 13.15
CA MET A 415 -25.69 6.19 14.46
C MET A 415 -24.18 6.42 14.48
N ARG A 416 -23.49 6.11 13.38
CA ARG A 416 -22.03 6.29 13.25
C ARG A 416 -21.65 7.77 13.27
N GLY A 417 -20.69 8.12 14.11
CA GLY A 417 -20.20 9.49 14.28
C GLY A 417 -21.12 10.38 15.11
N ARG A 418 -22.39 10.00 15.35
CA ARG A 418 -23.32 10.73 16.21
C ARG A 418 -23.53 10.09 17.56
N ASN A 419 -23.95 8.82 17.59
CA ASN A 419 -24.17 8.06 18.83
C ASN A 419 -22.99 7.16 19.17
N ILE A 420 -22.32 6.61 18.15
CA ILE A 420 -21.16 5.75 18.28
C ILE A 420 -19.98 6.38 17.54
N ALA A 421 -18.94 6.74 18.28
CA ALA A 421 -17.72 7.31 17.76
C ALA A 421 -16.56 6.30 17.76
N TYR A 422 -15.56 6.56 16.93
CA TYR A 422 -14.39 5.71 16.75
C TYR A 422 -13.11 6.55 16.71
N ILE A 423 -12.12 6.20 17.51
CA ILE A 423 -10.75 6.70 17.41
C ILE A 423 -9.89 5.57 16.83
N PRO A 424 -9.29 5.74 15.64
CA PRO A 424 -8.47 4.73 15.00
C PRO A 424 -7.06 4.65 15.60
N GLN A 425 -6.38 3.53 15.32
CA GLN A 425 -5.04 3.17 15.83
C GLN A 425 -3.91 4.11 15.36
N GLU A 426 -3.98 4.65 14.14
CA GLU A 426 -2.91 5.47 13.58
C GLU A 426 -3.43 6.87 13.17
N PRO A 427 -2.98 7.95 13.83
CA PRO A 427 -3.59 9.26 13.60
C PRO A 427 -3.37 9.82 12.20
N MET A 428 -2.14 9.70 11.71
CA MET A 428 -1.71 10.34 10.46
C MET A 428 -2.30 9.69 9.21
N SER A 429 -2.51 8.37 9.24
CA SER A 429 -3.08 7.62 8.10
C SER A 429 -4.61 7.73 8.01
N ASN A 430 -5.27 8.18 9.09
CA ASN A 430 -6.73 8.34 9.15
C ASN A 430 -7.22 9.77 8.87
N LEU A 431 -6.32 10.74 8.79
CA LEU A 431 -6.63 12.09 8.32
C LEU A 431 -6.31 12.19 6.82
N ASP A 432 -7.25 12.69 6.01
CA ASP A 432 -7.01 12.86 4.58
C ASP A 432 -6.01 14.01 4.34
N PRO A 433 -4.84 13.76 3.73
CA PRO A 433 -3.79 14.76 3.57
C PRO A 433 -4.17 15.87 2.57
N SER A 434 -5.23 15.67 1.78
CA SER A 434 -5.72 16.62 0.77
C SER A 434 -6.61 17.72 1.36
N PHE A 435 -7.05 17.56 2.60
CA PHE A 435 -8.02 18.43 3.27
C PHE A 435 -7.45 19.01 4.56
N THR A 436 -7.83 20.24 4.88
CA THR A 436 -7.44 20.86 6.15
C THR A 436 -8.14 20.18 7.32
N ILE A 437 -7.51 20.22 8.51
CA ILE A 437 -8.08 19.69 9.74
C ILE A 437 -9.48 20.27 9.99
N GLY A 438 -9.65 21.58 9.81
CA GLY A 438 -10.92 22.24 10.00
C GLY A 438 -12.02 21.74 9.07
N SER A 439 -11.70 21.47 7.80
CA SER A 439 -12.69 20.91 6.87
C SER A 439 -13.14 19.50 7.27
N GLN A 440 -12.21 18.67 7.74
CA GLN A 440 -12.49 17.31 8.20
C GLN A 440 -13.30 17.27 9.51
N LEU A 441 -13.17 18.29 10.37
CA LEU A 441 -14.00 18.42 11.58
C LEU A 441 -15.38 19.02 11.29
N VAL A 442 -15.46 19.99 10.39
CA VAL A 442 -16.72 20.71 10.10
C VAL A 442 -17.72 19.85 9.33
N GLU A 443 -17.27 19.11 8.32
CA GLU A 443 -18.18 18.39 7.43
C GLU A 443 -19.02 17.32 8.14
N PRO A 444 -18.46 16.44 8.99
CA PRO A 444 -19.25 15.45 9.73
C PRO A 444 -20.29 16.10 10.64
N MET A 445 -19.94 17.18 11.34
CA MET A 445 -20.88 17.89 12.22
C MET A 445 -22.05 18.50 11.44
N ARG A 446 -21.81 19.05 10.25
CA ARG A 446 -22.88 19.60 9.41
C ARG A 446 -23.84 18.51 8.96
N ILE A 447 -23.32 17.35 8.55
CA ILE A 447 -24.13 16.23 8.08
C ILE A 447 -24.92 15.60 9.24
N GLN A 448 -24.28 15.35 10.38
CA GLN A 448 -24.88 14.56 11.47
C GLN A 448 -25.75 15.39 12.42
N LEU A 449 -25.39 16.67 12.64
CA LEU A 449 -26.13 17.58 13.53
C LEU A 449 -27.06 18.54 12.77
N GLY A 450 -26.90 18.69 11.45
CA GLY A 450 -27.70 19.62 10.65
C GLY A 450 -27.40 21.10 10.93
N ILE A 451 -26.25 21.40 11.54
CA ILE A 451 -25.85 22.76 11.91
C ILE A 451 -25.17 23.49 10.73
N THR A 452 -25.13 24.82 10.81
CA THR A 452 -24.48 25.64 9.78
C THR A 452 -22.96 25.49 9.83
N ALA A 453 -22.28 25.82 8.73
CA ALA A 453 -20.81 25.78 8.66
C ALA A 453 -20.15 26.72 9.69
N LYS A 454 -20.80 27.85 10.02
CA LYS A 454 -20.32 28.79 11.04
C LYS A 454 -20.39 28.18 12.44
N GLU A 455 -21.53 27.61 12.81
CA GLU A 455 -21.72 26.94 14.11
C GLU A 455 -20.78 25.74 14.25
N ALA A 456 -20.62 24.94 13.18
CA ALA A 456 -19.68 23.82 13.16
C ALA A 456 -18.23 24.29 13.34
N LYS A 457 -17.82 25.39 12.70
CA LYS A 457 -16.48 25.97 12.89
C LYS A 457 -16.25 26.43 14.33
N GLU A 458 -17.20 27.16 14.91
CA GLU A 458 -17.10 27.62 16.30
C GLU A 458 -17.01 26.44 17.27
N ARG A 459 -17.80 25.39 17.04
CA ARG A 459 -17.75 24.15 17.83
C ARG A 459 -16.40 23.42 17.66
N ALA A 460 -15.90 23.29 16.43
CA ALA A 460 -14.60 22.67 16.16
C ALA A 460 -13.46 23.41 16.89
N LEU A 461 -13.45 24.74 16.85
CA LEU A 461 -12.42 25.55 17.53
C LEU A 461 -12.47 25.38 19.05
N ARG A 462 -13.69 25.36 19.64
CA ARG A 462 -13.85 25.07 21.07
C ARG A 462 -13.37 23.67 21.44
N LEU A 463 -13.65 22.66 20.61
CA LEU A 463 -13.19 21.30 20.84
C LEU A 463 -11.67 21.17 20.71
N LEU A 464 -11.07 21.79 19.69
CA LEU A 464 -9.61 21.84 19.54
C LEU A 464 -8.95 22.49 20.77
N ALA A 465 -9.52 23.57 21.29
CA ALA A 465 -9.06 24.17 22.54
C ALA A 465 -9.23 23.20 23.73
N ARG A 466 -10.39 22.53 23.84
CA ARG A 466 -10.70 21.58 24.93
C ARG A 466 -9.73 20.41 24.97
N VAL A 467 -9.35 19.88 23.81
CA VAL A 467 -8.35 18.80 23.70
C VAL A 467 -6.91 19.30 23.81
N GLY A 468 -6.68 20.54 24.25
CA GLY A 468 -5.35 21.07 24.55
C GLY A 468 -4.51 21.49 23.35
N ILE A 469 -5.12 21.79 22.19
CA ILE A 469 -4.38 22.35 21.05
C ILE A 469 -3.99 23.82 21.37
N PRO A 470 -2.69 24.18 21.42
CA PRO A 470 -2.27 25.52 21.86
C PRO A 470 -2.75 26.66 20.96
N ASN A 471 -2.84 26.42 19.65
CA ASN A 471 -3.38 27.38 18.70
C ASN A 471 -4.45 26.69 17.83
N PRO A 472 -5.72 26.68 18.29
CA PRO A 472 -6.82 26.02 17.58
C PRO A 472 -7.03 26.58 16.18
N GLU A 473 -6.90 27.89 15.99
CA GLU A 473 -7.17 28.57 14.71
C GLU A 473 -6.13 28.19 13.65
N ARG A 474 -4.85 28.21 14.02
CA ARG A 474 -3.76 27.74 13.16
C ARG A 474 -3.94 26.26 12.82
N THR A 475 -4.25 25.42 13.81
CA THR A 475 -4.40 23.97 13.61
C THR A 475 -5.62 23.66 12.74
N PHE A 476 -6.72 24.38 12.92
CA PHE A 476 -7.90 24.28 12.08
C PHE A 476 -7.60 24.59 10.61
N ALA A 477 -6.70 25.54 10.33
CA ALA A 477 -6.26 25.89 8.98
C ALA A 477 -5.15 24.96 8.43
N ALA A 478 -4.52 24.15 9.28
CA ALA A 478 -3.41 23.28 8.91
C ALA A 478 -3.89 22.03 8.14
N TYR A 479 -2.97 21.43 7.39
CA TYR A 479 -3.10 20.09 6.83
C TYR A 479 -2.49 19.04 7.78
N PRO A 480 -2.85 17.75 7.65
CA PRO A 480 -2.33 16.70 8.53
C PRO A 480 -0.80 16.63 8.60
N HIS A 481 -0.11 16.83 7.47
CA HIS A 481 1.36 16.83 7.42
C HIS A 481 2.02 18.04 8.09
N GLN A 482 1.25 19.01 8.59
CA GLN A 482 1.73 20.23 9.25
C GLN A 482 1.54 20.21 10.77
N VAL A 483 1.03 19.11 11.34
CA VAL A 483 0.83 18.92 12.79
C VAL A 483 1.64 17.73 13.29
N SER A 484 2.01 17.73 14.58
CA SER A 484 2.71 16.58 15.18
C SER A 484 1.76 15.39 15.36
N GLY A 485 2.32 14.18 15.57
CA GLY A 485 1.52 12.98 15.84
C GLY A 485 0.57 13.14 17.05
N GLY A 486 1.05 13.73 18.15
CA GLY A 486 0.22 14.03 19.32
C GLY A 486 -0.89 15.05 19.04
N MET A 487 -0.61 16.08 18.23
CA MET A 487 -1.64 17.03 17.78
C MET A 487 -2.67 16.34 16.87
N ALA A 488 -2.23 15.48 15.94
CA ALA A 488 -3.11 14.71 15.08
C ALA A 488 -4.02 13.77 15.90
N GLN A 489 -3.49 13.14 16.94
CA GLN A 489 -4.29 12.31 17.85
C GLN A 489 -5.35 13.13 18.59
N ARG A 490 -4.97 14.29 19.16
CA ARG A 490 -5.91 15.22 19.80
C ARG A 490 -6.99 15.70 18.83
N VAL A 491 -6.64 15.95 17.57
CA VAL A 491 -7.60 16.28 16.50
C VAL A 491 -8.59 15.14 16.27
N LEU A 492 -8.13 13.89 16.18
CA LEU A 492 -9.02 12.74 16.00
C LEU A 492 -9.94 12.54 17.19
N ILE A 493 -9.45 12.73 18.41
CA ILE A 493 -10.27 12.72 19.63
C ILE A 493 -11.34 13.80 19.55
N ALA A 494 -10.97 15.04 19.20
CA ALA A 494 -11.92 16.15 19.01
C ALA A 494 -12.97 15.83 17.94
N GLY A 495 -12.58 15.19 16.84
CA GLY A 495 -13.49 14.73 15.79
C GLY A 495 -14.46 13.67 16.28
N ALA A 496 -13.97 12.66 17.01
CA ALA A 496 -14.76 11.57 17.56
C ALA A 496 -15.82 12.06 18.55
N ILE A 497 -15.48 13.00 19.44
CA ILE A 497 -16.43 13.54 20.42
C ILE A 497 -17.30 14.68 19.87
N SER A 498 -17.06 15.14 18.63
CA SER A 498 -17.63 16.39 18.12
C SER A 498 -19.16 16.43 18.13
N CYS A 499 -19.80 15.27 18.02
CA CYS A 499 -21.25 15.11 18.02
C CYS A 499 -21.83 14.61 19.35
N ASN A 500 -21.03 14.57 20.43
CA ASN A 500 -21.40 14.06 21.76
C ASN A 500 -21.91 12.61 21.74
N PRO A 501 -21.04 11.64 21.40
CA PRO A 501 -21.42 10.23 21.32
C PRO A 501 -21.75 9.64 22.70
N ASP A 502 -22.65 8.65 22.74
CA ASP A 502 -22.93 7.86 23.93
C ASP A 502 -21.90 6.73 24.12
N LEU A 503 -21.31 6.25 23.03
CA LEU A 503 -20.29 5.19 23.00
C LEU A 503 -19.08 5.65 22.20
N LEU A 504 -17.91 5.58 22.80
CA LEU A 504 -16.62 5.80 22.17
C LEU A 504 -15.84 4.49 22.10
N ILE A 505 -15.46 4.07 20.89
CA ILE A 505 -14.55 2.95 20.69
C ILE A 505 -13.17 3.55 20.37
N ALA A 506 -12.21 3.36 21.28
CA ALA A 506 -10.85 3.84 21.10
C ALA A 506 -9.92 2.66 20.83
N ASP A 507 -9.46 2.54 19.57
CA ASP A 507 -8.60 1.44 19.14
C ASP A 507 -7.15 1.88 19.16
N GLU A 508 -6.40 1.40 20.15
CA GLU A 508 -4.99 1.72 20.36
C GLU A 508 -4.69 3.25 20.30
N PRO A 509 -5.40 4.08 21.09
CA PRO A 509 -5.37 5.53 20.95
C PRO A 509 -4.05 6.20 21.34
N THR A 510 -3.08 5.43 21.81
CA THR A 510 -1.77 5.92 22.24
C THR A 510 -0.62 5.29 21.45
N THR A 511 -0.93 4.45 20.46
CA THR A 511 0.10 3.83 19.61
C THR A 511 0.82 4.90 18.79
N ALA A 512 2.13 4.73 18.62
CA ALA A 512 3.03 5.66 17.92
C ALA A 512 3.22 7.06 18.56
N LEU A 513 2.88 7.22 19.84
CA LEU A 513 3.18 8.41 20.64
C LEU A 513 4.30 8.15 21.65
N ASP A 514 5.03 9.19 22.04
CA ASP A 514 5.98 9.11 23.15
C ASP A 514 5.25 8.97 24.50
N VAL A 515 5.95 8.45 25.51
CA VAL A 515 5.35 8.10 26.82
C VAL A 515 4.71 9.30 27.51
N THR A 516 5.27 10.50 27.36
CA THR A 516 4.72 11.72 27.97
C THR A 516 3.42 12.12 27.28
N VAL A 517 3.40 12.17 25.95
CA VAL A 517 2.18 12.49 25.19
C VAL A 517 1.11 11.43 25.37
N GLN A 518 1.49 10.15 25.48
CA GLN A 518 0.56 9.06 25.79
C GLN A 518 -0.19 9.31 27.10
N ALA A 519 0.51 9.67 28.19
CA ALA A 519 -0.14 9.97 29.47
C ALA A 519 -1.14 11.13 29.34
N GLU A 520 -0.74 12.22 28.68
CA GLU A 520 -1.63 13.36 28.44
C GLU A 520 -2.88 13.01 27.62
N VAL A 521 -2.76 12.08 26.67
CA VAL A 521 -3.89 11.61 25.85
C VAL A 521 -4.84 10.73 26.68
N LEU A 522 -4.32 9.88 27.57
CA LEU A 522 -5.15 9.05 28.45
C LEU A 522 -5.90 9.90 29.48
N ASP A 523 -5.24 10.88 30.09
CA ASP A 523 -5.89 11.85 30.98
C ASP A 523 -6.99 12.62 30.25
N LEU A 524 -6.73 13.05 29.01
CA LEU A 524 -7.75 13.69 28.18
C LEU A 524 -8.95 12.77 27.94
N LEU A 525 -8.74 11.49 27.64
CA LEU A 525 -9.84 10.54 27.45
C LEU A 525 -10.64 10.33 28.74
N ARG A 526 -9.98 10.25 29.90
CA ARG A 526 -10.61 10.16 31.23
C ARG A 526 -11.49 11.38 31.51
N ASP A 527 -10.93 12.57 31.29
CA ASP A 527 -11.64 13.84 31.48
C ASP A 527 -12.89 13.92 30.60
N LEU A 528 -12.73 13.63 29.30
CA LEU A 528 -13.85 13.65 28.35
C LEU A 528 -14.90 12.60 28.70
N GLN A 529 -14.47 11.40 29.10
CA GLN A 529 -15.38 10.34 29.52
C GLN A 529 -16.25 10.80 30.70
N SER A 530 -15.64 11.45 31.70
CA SER A 530 -16.36 11.97 32.87
C SER A 530 -17.28 13.15 32.50
N GLU A 531 -16.83 14.04 31.63
CA GLU A 531 -17.56 15.24 31.21
C GLU A 531 -18.80 14.88 30.37
N PHE A 532 -18.64 13.94 29.43
CA PHE A 532 -19.70 13.53 28.51
C PHE A 532 -20.52 12.33 29.01
N GLN A 533 -20.11 11.69 30.11
CA GLN A 533 -20.75 10.49 30.68
C GLN A 533 -20.91 9.38 29.62
N MET A 534 -19.90 9.23 28.74
CA MET A 534 -19.91 8.26 27.65
C MET A 534 -19.39 6.89 28.10
N ALA A 535 -19.93 5.84 27.50
CA ALA A 535 -19.33 4.50 27.58
C ALA A 535 -18.08 4.46 26.70
N VAL A 536 -16.99 3.87 27.18
CA VAL A 536 -15.75 3.76 26.42
C VAL A 536 -15.34 2.30 26.28
N VAL A 537 -15.11 1.84 25.06
CA VAL A 537 -14.41 0.57 24.78
C VAL A 537 -12.99 0.92 24.40
N LEU A 538 -12.04 0.63 25.29
CA LEU A 538 -10.62 0.84 25.04
C LEU A 538 -10.00 -0.46 24.54
N VAL A 539 -9.65 -0.51 23.25
CA VAL A 539 -8.90 -1.63 22.69
C VAL A 539 -7.42 -1.33 22.80
N THR A 540 -6.66 -2.19 23.47
CA THR A 540 -5.22 -2.00 23.65
C THR A 540 -4.49 -3.34 23.82
N HIS A 541 -3.17 -3.33 23.66
CA HIS A 541 -2.29 -4.43 24.05
C HIS A 541 -1.46 -4.09 25.30
N ASN A 542 -1.55 -2.87 25.81
CA ASN A 542 -0.76 -2.40 26.95
C ASN A 542 -1.59 -2.44 28.24
N PHE A 543 -1.23 -3.35 29.15
CA PHE A 543 -1.88 -3.50 30.45
C PHE A 543 -1.62 -2.32 31.41
N GLY A 544 -0.52 -1.58 31.28
CA GLY A 544 -0.31 -0.37 32.07
C GLY A 544 -1.38 0.70 31.82
N VAL A 545 -1.83 0.82 30.56
CA VAL A 545 -2.94 1.71 30.18
C VAL A 545 -4.27 1.22 30.76
N VAL A 546 -4.46 -0.09 30.82
CA VAL A 546 -5.69 -0.70 31.35
C VAL A 546 -5.79 -0.50 32.85
N ALA A 547 -4.69 -0.72 33.57
CA ALA A 547 -4.60 -0.50 35.01
C ALA A 547 -4.90 0.97 35.39
N ASP A 548 -4.48 1.90 34.54
CA ASP A 548 -4.70 3.32 34.78
C ASP A 548 -6.14 3.76 34.45
N LEU A 549 -6.70 3.36 33.30
CA LEU A 549 -7.91 3.98 32.77
C LEU A 549 -9.19 3.13 32.85
N CYS A 550 -9.10 1.80 32.91
CA CYS A 550 -10.27 0.92 32.75
C CYS A 550 -10.90 0.52 34.09
N ASP A 551 -12.23 0.57 34.18
CA ASP A 551 -12.99 0.02 35.31
C ASP A 551 -13.06 -1.51 35.23
N ARG A 552 -13.17 -2.02 34.00
CA ARG A 552 -13.33 -3.44 33.70
C ARG A 552 -12.45 -3.85 32.53
N VAL A 553 -12.10 -5.13 32.48
CA VAL A 553 -11.28 -5.68 31.41
C VAL A 553 -11.78 -7.04 30.93
N SER A 554 -11.65 -7.28 29.62
CA SER A 554 -11.77 -8.58 28.99
C SER A 554 -10.47 -8.89 28.24
N VAL A 555 -9.81 -9.98 28.64
CA VAL A 555 -8.59 -10.48 28.01
C VAL A 555 -8.98 -11.44 26.88
N MET A 556 -8.46 -11.18 25.69
CA MET A 556 -8.80 -11.86 24.45
C MET A 556 -7.59 -12.58 23.86
N ARG A 557 -7.76 -13.87 23.53
CA ARG A 557 -6.75 -14.74 22.92
C ARG A 557 -7.39 -15.55 21.80
N LEU A 558 -6.73 -15.64 20.64
CA LEU A 558 -7.16 -16.47 19.51
C LEU A 558 -8.66 -16.34 19.16
N GLY A 559 -9.18 -15.12 19.17
CA GLY A 559 -10.57 -14.83 18.81
C GLY A 559 -11.58 -15.01 19.95
N ARG A 560 -11.16 -15.33 21.18
CA ARG A 560 -12.05 -15.61 22.33
C ARG A 560 -11.69 -14.73 23.52
N ILE A 561 -12.69 -14.36 24.32
CA ILE A 561 -12.42 -13.82 25.67
C ILE A 561 -12.07 -15.00 26.57
N VAL A 562 -10.92 -14.95 27.22
CA VAL A 562 -10.42 -16.01 28.11
C VAL A 562 -10.61 -15.68 29.59
N GLU A 563 -10.59 -14.39 29.92
CA GLU A 563 -10.77 -13.90 31.29
C GLU A 563 -11.43 -12.52 31.29
N THR A 564 -12.36 -12.27 32.21
CA THR A 564 -13.03 -10.97 32.31
C THR A 564 -13.51 -10.65 33.72
N GLY A 565 -13.56 -9.36 34.06
CA GLY A 565 -13.93 -8.90 35.39
C GLY A 565 -13.57 -7.42 35.63
N PRO A 566 -13.74 -6.94 36.87
CA PRO A 566 -13.18 -5.66 37.29
C PRO A 566 -11.66 -5.65 37.14
N THR A 567 -11.08 -4.49 36.82
CA THR A 567 -9.65 -4.36 36.51
C THR A 567 -8.76 -4.83 37.66
N GLU A 568 -8.96 -4.31 38.88
CA GLU A 568 -8.14 -4.63 40.06
C GLU A 568 -8.02 -6.15 40.34
N PRO A 569 -9.10 -6.94 40.45
CA PRO A 569 -9.03 -8.39 40.61
C PRO A 569 -8.23 -9.13 39.53
N ILE A 570 -8.28 -8.67 38.28
CA ILE A 570 -7.55 -9.29 37.16
C ILE A 570 -6.04 -9.03 37.27
N PHE A 571 -5.63 -7.87 37.78
CA PHE A 571 -4.22 -7.55 37.99
C PHE A 571 -3.66 -8.17 39.27
N GLU A 572 -4.43 -8.18 40.36
CA GLU A 572 -4.00 -8.75 41.64
C GLU A 572 -3.98 -10.28 41.64
N SER A 573 -4.99 -10.90 41.02
CA SER A 573 -5.19 -12.34 41.07
C SER A 573 -5.58 -12.94 39.71
N PRO A 574 -4.75 -12.76 38.65
CA PRO A 574 -5.02 -13.32 37.34
C PRO A 574 -5.14 -14.85 37.42
N ARG A 575 -6.23 -15.39 36.89
CA ARG A 575 -6.54 -16.83 36.98
C ARG A 575 -6.21 -17.58 35.70
N HIS A 576 -6.35 -16.94 34.54
CA HIS A 576 -6.07 -17.61 33.28
C HIS A 576 -4.55 -17.63 33.02
N PRO A 577 -3.96 -18.77 32.64
CA PRO A 577 -2.51 -18.87 32.40
C PRO A 577 -1.99 -17.84 31.39
N TYR A 578 -2.76 -17.55 30.34
CA TYR A 578 -2.44 -16.50 29.37
C TYR A 578 -2.40 -15.09 29.99
N THR A 579 -3.32 -14.77 30.89
CA THR A 579 -3.34 -13.47 31.58
C THR A 579 -2.13 -13.34 32.50
N GLN A 580 -1.77 -14.42 33.20
CA GLN A 580 -0.55 -14.49 34.02
C GLN A 580 0.71 -14.29 33.17
N GLU A 581 0.80 -14.94 32.01
CA GLU A 581 1.91 -14.80 31.06
C GLU A 581 2.02 -13.36 30.54
N LEU A 582 0.90 -12.76 30.14
CA LEU A 582 0.85 -11.37 29.67
C LEU A 582 1.28 -10.39 30.76
N LEU A 583 0.80 -10.54 31.98
CA LEU A 583 1.18 -9.69 33.10
C LEU A 583 2.64 -9.89 33.50
N GLY A 584 3.13 -11.14 33.52
CA GLY A 584 4.54 -11.45 33.81
C GLY A 584 5.52 -10.94 32.76
N ALA A 585 5.07 -10.71 31.52
CA ALA A 585 5.87 -10.08 30.47
C ALA A 585 6.02 -8.55 30.67
N ILE A 586 5.22 -7.93 31.54
CA ILE A 586 5.34 -6.52 31.88
C ILE A 586 6.47 -6.39 32.89
N LEU A 587 7.57 -5.75 32.49
CA LEU A 587 8.71 -5.45 33.35
C LEU A 587 8.34 -4.33 34.33
N SER A 588 7.50 -4.60 35.33
CA SER A 588 7.17 -3.63 36.39
C SER A 588 8.24 -3.56 37.48
N ASP A 589 9.04 -4.62 37.67
CA ASP A 589 10.02 -4.75 38.78
C ASP A 589 11.48 -4.92 38.33
N ALA A 590 11.80 -4.70 37.05
CA ALA A 590 13.19 -4.75 36.63
C ALA A 590 13.93 -3.49 37.08
N GLU A 591 14.99 -3.63 37.88
CA GLU A 591 15.90 -2.53 38.17
C GLU A 591 16.30 -1.85 36.85
N PRO A 592 16.16 -0.50 36.75
CA PRO A 592 16.61 0.23 35.59
C PRO A 592 18.06 -0.17 35.30
N ARG A 593 18.35 -0.56 34.05
CA ARG A 593 19.74 -0.82 33.66
C ARG A 593 20.56 0.41 34.05
N GLY A 594 21.52 0.21 34.95
CA GLY A 594 22.42 1.27 35.38
C GLY A 594 23.06 1.95 34.18
N PRO A 595 23.53 3.21 34.32
CA PRO A 595 24.22 3.91 33.25
C PRO A 595 25.29 3.01 32.64
N LEU A 596 25.39 2.98 31.31
CA LEU A 596 26.51 2.34 30.62
C LEU A 596 27.80 2.98 31.14
N VAL A 597 28.44 2.31 32.11
CA VAL A 597 29.76 2.68 32.56
C VAL A 597 30.66 2.41 31.37
N THR A 598 31.10 3.48 30.71
CA THR A 598 32.19 3.40 29.75
C THR A 598 33.43 3.04 30.56
N THR A 599 33.67 1.75 30.73
CA THR A 599 34.95 1.25 31.23
C THR A 599 35.98 1.59 30.18
N GLY A 600 36.60 2.76 30.31
CA GLY A 600 37.91 3.01 29.73
C GLY A 600 38.85 1.92 30.24
N SER A 601 39.40 1.16 29.30
CA SER A 601 40.61 0.35 29.40
C SER A 601 40.78 -0.58 30.62
N THR A 602 40.89 -1.87 30.28
CA THR A 602 41.61 -2.94 31.01
C THR A 602 41.09 -3.36 32.39
N ALA A 603 40.18 -4.34 32.41
CA ALA A 603 40.35 -5.55 33.22
C ALA A 603 39.37 -6.64 32.74
N VAL A 604 39.90 -7.82 32.42
CA VAL A 604 39.15 -9.03 32.13
C VAL A 604 38.43 -9.48 33.40
N PRO A 605 37.11 -9.73 33.42
CA PRO A 605 36.48 -10.42 34.53
C PRO A 605 36.67 -11.94 34.35
N THR A 606 37.30 -12.56 35.33
CA THR A 606 37.32 -14.02 35.50
C THR A 606 35.91 -14.53 35.83
N PRO A 607 35.50 -15.70 35.31
CA PRO A 607 34.22 -16.28 35.63
C PRO A 607 34.34 -17.05 36.95
N ASN A 608 33.66 -16.60 38.00
CA ASN A 608 33.32 -17.45 39.13
C ASN A 608 32.14 -16.89 39.91
N GLY A 609 31.16 -17.73 40.19
CA GLY A 609 30.21 -17.54 41.28
C GLY A 609 28.74 -17.71 40.91
N ALA A 610 28.28 -18.97 40.87
CA ALA A 610 26.88 -19.34 40.90
C ALA A 610 26.21 -18.97 42.23
N VAL A 611 24.93 -18.58 42.23
CA VAL A 611 23.94 -18.98 43.24
C VAL A 611 22.53 -19.02 42.60
N ARG A 612 22.01 -20.26 42.54
CA ARG A 612 20.62 -20.79 42.47
C ARG A 612 19.49 -20.00 41.83
#